data_AF-A0A1X7T0E2-F1
#
_entry.id   AF-A0A1X7T0E2-F1
#
_cell.length_a   1.000
_cell.length_b   1.000
_cell.length_c   1.000
_cell.angle_alpha   90.00
_cell.angle_beta   90.00
_cell.angle_gamma   90.00
#
_symmetry.space_group_name_H-M   'P 1'
#
loop_
_entity.id
_entity.type
_entity.pdbx_description
1 polymer ?
#
loop_
_entity_poly.entity_id
_entity_poly.type
_entity_poly.pdbx_seq_one_letter_code
_entity_poly.pdbx_strand_id
1 'polypeptide(L)'
;MKRATGGMVCIESMGIENLFMIGGTGSTPTTYQSQYQYIQMVNGRIRTNEQNLLNLSTRQWIIPTISGQCCPPTAGFAIEKITNNKAVMFGGAVTKDNGYDRSVNTVYTCQLESNTTIHWESVKGPVVPAGVQWPVERRKYAITSIISDSPTLVMIGGENKDGLVNDSWLLNTSQYQWSKIVLPEFVTGRQGHSLSSIMMSPDCVWLVVVGGEGTIEWKDVGRGYKQPIGDYITDPNMTMLIELVLREGEWRVSEVLDSTGLTTEAYQDKYQLLLKNRQWWQDHFIVYPTEREVKLQNYVESLQQELRVSEGNKTSLQEALLEASQQDKTRVEAVKETKLFSTKEEVSTGPTDVYKDNDDLKGEEKEEEQTTETKQTTSEEEIEKLKAKAVDDDMVIAKLTKEKLQLKEELQSMKDTTTTEKTVKEISSIGIQFDYIVPSM
;
A
#
# COMPACT_ATOMS: atom_id res chain seq x y z
N MET A 1 27.61 -20.59 -5.15
CA MET A 1 28.08 -20.55 -6.56
C MET A 1 27.74 -19.20 -7.19
N LYS A 2 28.63 -18.58 -7.99
CA LYS A 2 28.24 -17.41 -8.80
C LYS A 2 27.49 -17.88 -10.05
N ARG A 3 26.25 -17.42 -10.23
CA ARG A 3 25.32 -17.89 -11.28
C ARG A 3 24.71 -16.69 -12.00
N ALA A 4 24.41 -16.87 -13.27
CA ALA A 4 23.63 -15.94 -14.08
C ALA A 4 22.41 -16.66 -14.65
N THR A 5 21.45 -15.91 -15.18
CA THR A 5 20.26 -16.43 -15.89
C THR A 5 19.42 -17.40 -15.03
N GLY A 6 19.45 -17.25 -13.72
CA GLY A 6 18.52 -17.90 -12.79
C GLY A 6 17.32 -17.00 -12.51
N GLY A 7 16.42 -17.47 -11.66
CA GLY A 7 15.25 -16.70 -11.21
C GLY A 7 15.48 -16.08 -9.84
N MET A 8 14.88 -14.92 -9.63
CA MET A 8 14.86 -14.23 -8.35
C MET A 8 13.50 -13.57 -8.14
N VAL A 9 12.86 -13.82 -7.01
CA VAL A 9 11.53 -13.27 -6.71
C VAL A 9 11.37 -13.02 -5.20
N CYS A 10 10.71 -11.94 -4.82
CA CYS A 10 10.36 -11.69 -3.43
C CYS A 10 9.13 -12.52 -3.05
N ILE A 11 9.19 -13.26 -1.95
CA ILE A 11 8.09 -14.05 -1.41
C ILE A 11 7.98 -13.85 0.10
N GLU A 12 6.77 -13.91 0.61
CA GLU A 12 6.43 -13.68 2.00
C GLU A 12 5.59 -14.84 2.52
N SER A 13 5.88 -15.30 3.73
CA SER A 13 5.01 -16.21 4.47
C SER A 13 5.06 -15.85 5.95
N MET A 14 3.90 -15.83 6.60
CA MET A 14 3.75 -15.52 8.03
C MET A 14 4.43 -14.18 8.43
N GLY A 15 4.32 -13.15 7.59
CA GLY A 15 4.92 -11.84 7.83
C GLY A 15 6.45 -11.79 7.64
N ILE A 16 7.07 -12.85 7.14
CA ILE A 16 8.51 -12.90 6.88
C ILE A 16 8.78 -12.82 5.38
N GLU A 17 9.39 -11.72 4.96
CA GLU A 17 9.84 -11.51 3.59
C GLU A 17 11.19 -12.18 3.32
N ASN A 18 11.23 -12.93 2.23
CA ASN A 18 12.41 -13.63 1.75
C ASN A 18 12.63 -13.34 0.27
N LEU A 19 13.88 -13.14 -0.12
CA LEU A 19 14.28 -13.16 -1.51
C LEU A 19 14.57 -14.60 -1.91
N PHE A 20 13.75 -15.15 -2.79
CA PHE A 20 13.89 -16.50 -3.31
C PHE A 20 14.74 -16.50 -4.59
N MET A 21 15.75 -17.35 -4.64
CA MET A 21 16.66 -17.51 -5.77
C MET A 21 16.73 -18.96 -6.22
N ILE A 22 16.63 -19.19 -7.53
CA ILE A 22 16.61 -20.54 -8.10
C ILE A 22 17.41 -20.64 -9.41
N GLY A 23 18.10 -21.76 -9.55
CA GLY A 23 18.61 -22.25 -10.83
C GLY A 23 19.70 -21.39 -11.45
N GLY A 24 19.76 -21.37 -12.78
CA GLY A 24 20.76 -20.64 -13.55
C GLY A 24 21.99 -21.46 -13.90
N THR A 25 22.97 -20.79 -14.52
CA THR A 25 24.23 -21.38 -14.98
C THR A 25 25.41 -20.61 -14.41
N GLY A 26 26.43 -21.31 -13.92
CA GLY A 26 27.53 -20.71 -13.17
C GLY A 26 28.83 -21.51 -13.16
N SER A 27 29.73 -21.09 -12.29
CA SER A 27 30.99 -21.78 -12.01
C SER A 27 30.75 -23.11 -11.28
N THR A 28 31.79 -23.94 -11.12
CA THR A 28 31.73 -25.07 -10.19
C THR A 28 31.39 -24.59 -8.77
N PRO A 29 30.48 -25.25 -8.03
CA PRO A 29 30.16 -24.86 -6.66
C PRO A 29 31.29 -25.32 -5.73
N THR A 30 31.51 -24.56 -4.66
CA THR A 30 32.44 -24.96 -3.59
C THR A 30 31.87 -26.11 -2.75
N THR A 31 30.54 -26.17 -2.64
CA THR A 31 29.82 -27.19 -1.87
C THR A 31 28.61 -27.67 -2.66
N TYR A 32 28.42 -28.98 -2.74
CA TYR A 32 27.26 -29.59 -3.36
C TYR A 32 26.19 -29.91 -2.31
N GLN A 33 24.97 -29.44 -2.54
CA GLN A 33 23.81 -29.83 -1.74
C GLN A 33 23.14 -31.04 -2.37
N SER A 34 22.98 -32.13 -1.61
CA SER A 34 22.49 -33.43 -2.11
C SER A 34 21.06 -33.38 -2.67
N GLN A 35 20.24 -32.43 -2.22
CA GLN A 35 18.86 -32.25 -2.69
C GLN A 35 18.76 -31.57 -4.07
N TYR A 36 19.85 -31.01 -4.59
CA TYR A 36 19.88 -30.32 -5.88
C TYR A 36 20.70 -31.07 -6.91
N GLN A 37 20.39 -30.82 -8.18
CA GLN A 37 21.08 -31.39 -9.32
C GLN A 37 22.06 -30.36 -9.90
N TYR A 38 23.24 -30.84 -10.31
CA TYR A 38 24.30 -30.03 -10.90
C TYR A 38 24.78 -30.74 -12.16
N ILE A 39 24.52 -30.15 -13.33
CA ILE A 39 24.85 -30.72 -14.62
C ILE A 39 25.98 -29.89 -15.24
N GLN A 40 27.11 -30.54 -15.50
CA GLN A 40 28.20 -29.94 -16.23
C GLN A 40 27.87 -29.89 -17.72
N MET A 41 27.91 -28.69 -18.28
CA MET A 41 27.67 -28.43 -19.70
C MET A 41 28.96 -28.64 -20.52
N VAL A 42 28.83 -28.73 -21.84
CA VAL A 42 29.97 -28.90 -22.77
C VAL A 42 31.00 -27.76 -22.64
N ASN A 43 30.56 -26.56 -22.29
CA ASN A 43 31.43 -25.40 -22.07
C ASN A 43 32.08 -25.36 -20.66
N GLY A 44 31.93 -26.42 -19.86
CA GLY A 44 32.48 -26.55 -18.51
C GLY A 44 31.70 -25.82 -17.40
N ARG A 45 30.68 -25.01 -17.73
CA ARG A 45 29.80 -24.38 -16.73
C ARG A 45 28.85 -25.39 -16.13
N ILE A 46 28.33 -25.08 -14.95
CA ILE A 46 27.34 -25.91 -14.26
C ILE A 46 25.98 -25.25 -14.31
N ARG A 47 24.98 -26.02 -14.77
CA ARG A 47 23.57 -25.68 -14.66
C ARG A 47 22.97 -26.43 -13.47
N THR A 48 22.12 -25.75 -12.71
CA THR A 48 21.55 -26.33 -11.49
C THR A 48 20.10 -25.92 -11.30
N ASN A 49 19.39 -26.63 -10.42
CA ASN A 49 18.11 -26.21 -9.83
C ASN A 49 18.27 -25.81 -8.35
N GLU A 50 19.50 -25.48 -7.91
CA GLU A 50 19.79 -25.04 -6.55
C GLU A 50 18.95 -23.82 -6.17
N GLN A 51 18.29 -23.94 -5.01
CA GLN A 51 17.37 -22.98 -4.42
C GLN A 51 17.95 -22.40 -3.13
N ASN A 52 17.74 -21.10 -2.90
CA ASN A 52 18.11 -20.44 -1.65
C ASN A 52 17.07 -19.36 -1.33
N LEU A 53 16.83 -19.17 -0.04
CA LEU A 53 16.07 -18.03 0.50
C LEU A 53 17.06 -17.10 1.21
N LEU A 54 16.90 -15.80 1.01
CA LEU A 54 17.57 -14.79 1.83
C LEU A 54 16.49 -14.06 2.62
N ASN A 55 16.50 -14.23 3.94
CA ASN A 55 15.62 -13.46 4.81
C ASN A 55 16.03 -11.99 4.76
N LEU A 56 15.10 -11.11 4.37
CA LEU A 56 15.43 -9.72 4.13
C LEU A 56 15.63 -8.92 5.43
N SER A 57 14.98 -9.32 6.51
CA SER A 57 15.10 -8.69 7.82
C SER A 57 16.40 -9.07 8.51
N THR A 58 16.75 -10.35 8.54
CA THR A 58 17.95 -10.86 9.24
C THR A 58 19.19 -10.90 8.35
N ARG A 59 19.03 -10.76 7.03
CA ARG A 59 20.09 -10.92 6.01
C ARG A 59 20.76 -12.29 6.04
N GLN A 60 20.04 -13.31 6.52
CA GLN A 60 20.55 -14.68 6.61
C GLN A 60 20.05 -15.55 5.46
N TRP A 61 20.95 -16.40 4.98
CA TRP A 61 20.66 -17.41 3.98
C TRP A 61 20.02 -18.65 4.61
N ILE A 62 19.00 -19.17 3.96
CA ILE A 62 18.25 -20.36 4.34
C ILE A 62 18.26 -21.30 3.15
N ILE A 63 18.63 -22.56 3.42
CA ILE A 63 18.47 -23.65 2.44
C ILE A 63 17.05 -24.17 2.61
N PRO A 64 16.15 -23.97 1.63
CA PRO A 64 14.77 -24.41 1.76
C PRO A 64 14.66 -25.93 1.64
N THR A 65 13.66 -26.49 2.30
CA THR A 65 13.16 -27.84 2.03
C THR A 65 12.28 -27.80 0.78
N ILE A 66 12.48 -28.75 -0.13
CA ILE A 66 11.72 -28.81 -1.38
C ILE A 66 10.68 -29.91 -1.31
N SER A 67 9.44 -29.60 -1.66
CA SER A 67 8.35 -30.58 -1.83
C SER A 67 7.75 -30.49 -3.25
N GLY A 68 7.08 -31.56 -3.68
CA GLY A 68 6.44 -31.60 -5.00
C GLY A 68 7.40 -31.81 -6.19
N GLN A 69 7.01 -31.34 -7.37
CA GLN A 69 7.71 -31.53 -8.64
C GLN A 69 8.50 -30.28 -9.05
N CYS A 70 9.68 -30.11 -8.45
CA CYS A 70 10.60 -29.04 -8.81
C CYS A 70 11.07 -29.13 -10.27
N CYS A 71 11.33 -27.98 -10.88
CA CYS A 71 11.95 -27.92 -12.20
C CYS A 71 13.33 -28.62 -12.21
N PRO A 72 13.72 -29.21 -13.36
CA PRO A 72 15.10 -29.69 -13.55
C PRO A 72 16.09 -28.52 -13.55
N PRO A 73 17.41 -28.77 -13.57
CA PRO A 73 18.42 -27.74 -13.80
C PRO A 73 18.11 -26.91 -15.04
N THR A 74 17.73 -25.66 -14.81
CA THR A 74 17.20 -24.76 -15.86
C THR A 74 17.87 -23.40 -15.76
N ALA A 75 18.03 -22.72 -16.90
CA ALA A 75 18.56 -21.36 -16.98
C ALA A 75 17.88 -20.56 -18.10
N GLY A 76 17.92 -19.23 -18.04
CA GLY A 76 17.30 -18.35 -19.04
C GLY A 76 15.77 -18.40 -19.05
N PHE A 77 15.16 -18.86 -17.96
CA PHE A 77 13.74 -18.73 -17.69
C PHE A 77 13.47 -17.40 -16.99
N ALA A 78 12.19 -17.07 -16.81
CA ALA A 78 11.76 -16.03 -15.91
C ALA A 78 10.79 -16.59 -14.85
N ILE A 79 10.76 -15.92 -13.70
CA ILE A 79 9.90 -16.25 -12.57
C ILE A 79 9.27 -14.96 -12.04
N GLU A 80 7.97 -14.97 -11.82
CA GLU A 80 7.21 -13.79 -11.39
C GLU A 80 6.33 -14.10 -10.19
N LYS A 81 6.26 -13.13 -9.27
CA LYS A 81 5.38 -13.21 -8.10
C LYS A 81 3.92 -13.11 -8.57
N ILE A 82 3.06 -14.00 -8.08
CA ILE A 82 1.61 -13.97 -8.35
C ILE A 82 0.79 -13.71 -7.08
N THR A 83 1.27 -14.16 -5.92
CA THR A 83 0.72 -13.78 -4.61
C THR A 83 1.87 -13.59 -3.63
N ASN A 84 1.59 -13.21 -2.38
CA ASN A 84 2.64 -13.04 -1.37
C ASN A 84 3.53 -14.26 -1.21
N ASN A 85 2.96 -15.46 -1.19
CA ASN A 85 3.70 -16.70 -1.01
C ASN A 85 3.88 -17.53 -2.30
N LYS A 86 3.36 -17.10 -3.46
CA LYS A 86 3.36 -17.91 -4.69
C LYS A 86 3.97 -17.17 -5.87
N ALA A 87 4.71 -17.90 -6.69
CA ALA A 87 5.29 -17.43 -7.93
C ALA A 87 5.11 -18.46 -9.05
N VAL A 88 5.21 -17.99 -10.29
CA VAL A 88 5.13 -18.82 -11.50
C VAL A 88 6.40 -18.65 -12.33
N MET A 89 6.92 -19.76 -12.81
CA MET A 89 8.09 -19.88 -13.66
C MET A 89 7.67 -20.45 -15.02
N PHE A 90 8.22 -19.91 -16.11
CA PHE A 90 7.93 -20.40 -17.44
C PHE A 90 9.21 -20.68 -18.26
N GLY A 91 9.21 -21.74 -19.04
CA GLY A 91 10.20 -21.98 -20.08
C GLY A 91 11.66 -22.06 -19.58
N GLY A 92 12.58 -21.48 -20.35
CA GLY A 92 14.02 -21.56 -20.13
C GLY A 92 14.69 -22.70 -20.91
N ALA A 93 15.95 -22.96 -20.57
CA ALA A 93 16.78 -23.99 -21.19
C ALA A 93 17.22 -25.06 -20.18
N VAL A 94 16.97 -26.31 -20.54
CA VAL A 94 17.45 -27.51 -19.84
C VAL A 94 18.58 -28.16 -20.64
N THR A 95 19.37 -29.01 -20.00
CA THR A 95 20.47 -29.74 -20.65
C THR A 95 19.94 -31.06 -21.26
N LYS A 96 20.27 -31.34 -22.52
CA LYS A 96 20.05 -32.62 -23.20
C LYS A 96 21.11 -33.65 -22.76
N ASP A 97 20.87 -34.93 -23.05
CA ASP A 97 21.83 -36.02 -22.77
C ASP A 97 23.20 -35.80 -23.43
N ASN A 98 23.23 -35.09 -24.56
CA ASN A 98 24.46 -34.73 -25.28
C ASN A 98 25.11 -33.42 -24.79
N GLY A 99 24.65 -32.85 -23.67
CA GLY A 99 25.19 -31.64 -23.04
C GLY A 99 24.75 -30.31 -23.68
N TYR A 100 23.96 -30.33 -24.75
CA TYR A 100 23.45 -29.12 -25.41
C TYR A 100 22.14 -28.61 -24.80
N ASP A 101 21.81 -27.36 -25.08
CA ASP A 101 20.59 -26.73 -24.59
C ASP A 101 19.34 -27.23 -25.33
N ARG A 102 18.25 -27.36 -24.58
CA ARG A 102 16.89 -27.54 -25.07
C ARG A 102 16.00 -26.49 -24.42
N SER A 103 15.42 -25.60 -25.22
CA SER A 103 14.36 -24.72 -24.73
C SER A 103 13.13 -25.54 -24.34
N VAL A 104 12.42 -25.10 -23.30
CA VAL A 104 11.17 -25.70 -22.84
C VAL A 104 10.07 -24.63 -22.76
N ASN A 105 8.82 -25.05 -22.64
CA ASN A 105 7.63 -24.21 -22.44
C ASN A 105 6.77 -24.71 -21.27
N THR A 106 7.39 -25.42 -20.32
CA THR A 106 6.70 -25.87 -19.12
C THR A 106 6.43 -24.69 -18.19
N VAL A 107 5.23 -24.65 -17.62
CA VAL A 107 4.88 -23.73 -16.53
C VAL A 107 5.07 -24.48 -15.21
N TYR A 108 5.76 -23.86 -14.27
CA TYR A 108 5.89 -24.34 -12.89
C TYR A 108 5.34 -23.29 -11.95
N THR A 109 4.70 -23.72 -10.87
CA THR A 109 4.35 -22.84 -9.76
C THR A 109 5.14 -23.24 -8.54
N CYS A 110 5.64 -22.25 -7.80
CA CYS A 110 6.24 -22.48 -6.49
C CYS A 110 5.50 -21.71 -5.43
N GLN A 111 5.27 -22.35 -4.28
CA GLN A 111 4.59 -21.76 -3.15
C GLN A 111 5.38 -21.98 -1.87
N LEU A 112 5.54 -20.92 -1.08
CA LEU A 112 6.15 -20.95 0.25
C LEU A 112 5.09 -21.38 1.27
N GLU A 113 5.02 -22.69 1.56
CA GLU A 113 4.05 -23.28 2.48
C GLU A 113 4.38 -22.98 3.95
N SER A 114 5.66 -22.80 4.26
CA SER A 114 6.17 -22.43 5.58
C SER A 114 7.42 -21.57 5.42
N ASN A 115 7.99 -21.06 6.52
CA ASN A 115 9.19 -20.20 6.49
C ASN A 115 10.41 -20.82 5.78
N THR A 116 10.43 -22.13 5.55
CA THR A 116 11.56 -22.84 4.94
C THR A 116 11.15 -23.84 3.86
N THR A 117 9.86 -24.08 3.61
CA THR A 117 9.42 -25.13 2.68
C THR A 117 8.82 -24.53 1.42
N ILE A 118 9.39 -24.89 0.27
CA ILE A 118 8.91 -24.47 -1.05
C ILE A 118 8.29 -25.69 -1.74
N HIS A 119 6.99 -25.62 -1.97
CA HIS A 119 6.25 -26.59 -2.75
C HIS A 119 6.26 -26.23 -4.22
N TRP A 120 6.59 -27.19 -5.07
CA TRP A 120 6.60 -27.04 -6.51
C TRP A 120 5.54 -27.89 -7.19
N GLU A 121 4.85 -27.31 -8.15
CA GLU A 121 3.93 -28.02 -9.02
C GLU A 121 4.26 -27.73 -10.48
N SER A 122 4.25 -28.78 -11.30
CA SER A 122 4.29 -28.64 -12.74
C SER A 122 2.87 -28.42 -13.24
N VAL A 123 2.61 -27.25 -13.80
CA VAL A 123 1.34 -26.97 -14.46
C VAL A 123 1.40 -27.67 -15.81
N LYS A 124 0.74 -28.82 -15.88
CA LYS A 124 0.56 -29.52 -17.15
C LYS A 124 -0.24 -28.58 -18.04
N GLY A 125 0.34 -28.23 -19.20
CA GLY A 125 -0.42 -27.58 -20.26
C GLY A 125 -1.69 -28.39 -20.57
N PRO A 126 -2.69 -27.78 -21.23
CA PRO A 126 -3.89 -28.52 -21.60
C PRO A 126 -3.48 -29.80 -22.32
N VAL A 127 -4.04 -30.95 -21.90
CA VAL A 127 -3.79 -32.29 -22.49
C VAL A 127 -4.41 -32.38 -23.89
N VAL A 128 -4.50 -31.26 -24.61
CA VAL A 128 -5.34 -31.00 -25.78
C VAL A 128 -6.82 -30.93 -25.38
N PRO A 129 -7.42 -29.74 -25.49
CA PRO A 129 -8.35 -29.55 -26.60
C PRO A 129 -7.65 -28.73 -27.68
N ALA A 130 -7.94 -29.04 -28.94
CA ALA A 130 -7.32 -28.45 -30.13
C ALA A 130 -7.52 -26.92 -30.32
N GLY A 131 -7.93 -26.20 -29.28
CA GLY A 131 -8.21 -24.76 -29.32
C GLY A 131 -7.46 -23.89 -28.30
N VAL A 132 -6.80 -24.46 -27.28
CA VAL A 132 -6.08 -23.63 -26.29
C VAL A 132 -4.68 -23.30 -26.81
N GLN A 133 -4.43 -22.02 -27.07
CA GLN A 133 -3.12 -21.54 -27.53
C GLN A 133 -2.11 -21.64 -26.37
N TRP A 134 -0.91 -22.13 -26.67
CA TRP A 134 0.19 -22.26 -25.71
C TRP A 134 1.48 -21.69 -26.32
N PRO A 135 2.29 -20.92 -25.57
CA PRO A 135 3.53 -20.39 -26.13
C PRO A 135 4.52 -21.51 -26.47
N VAL A 136 5.23 -21.35 -27.59
CA VAL A 136 6.33 -22.26 -27.98
C VAL A 136 7.47 -22.23 -26.97
N GLU A 137 8.30 -23.27 -26.97
CA GLU A 137 9.51 -23.33 -26.15
C GLU A 137 10.41 -22.12 -26.37
N ARG A 138 10.90 -21.53 -25.27
CA ARG A 138 11.72 -20.31 -25.36
C ARG A 138 12.53 -20.03 -24.10
N ARG A 139 13.55 -19.20 -24.25
CA ARG A 139 14.40 -18.66 -23.17
C ARG A 139 14.73 -17.19 -23.44
N LYS A 140 15.26 -16.49 -22.43
CA LYS A 140 15.69 -15.09 -22.50
C LYS A 140 14.63 -14.14 -23.08
N TYR A 141 13.37 -14.49 -22.89
CA TYR A 141 12.24 -13.59 -23.09
C TYR A 141 12.15 -12.65 -21.88
N ALA A 142 11.40 -11.56 -22.01
CA ALA A 142 11.08 -10.73 -20.86
C ALA A 142 9.64 -11.00 -20.41
N ILE A 143 9.42 -10.93 -19.10
CA ILE A 143 8.10 -11.08 -18.50
C ILE A 143 7.93 -9.99 -17.44
N THR A 144 6.70 -9.59 -17.19
CA THR A 144 6.34 -8.73 -16.06
C THR A 144 4.92 -9.03 -15.62
N SER A 145 4.54 -8.61 -14.42
CA SER A 145 3.18 -8.72 -13.91
C SER A 145 2.43 -7.41 -14.06
N ILE A 146 1.20 -7.47 -14.56
CA ILE A 146 0.21 -6.42 -14.35
C ILE A 146 -0.36 -6.66 -12.95
N ILE A 147 -0.04 -5.75 -12.03
CA ILE A 147 -0.50 -5.83 -10.65
C ILE A 147 -2.01 -5.58 -10.64
N SER A 148 -2.77 -6.57 -10.18
CA SER A 148 -4.22 -6.52 -9.98
C SER A 148 -4.60 -7.62 -9.00
N ASP A 149 -5.86 -7.69 -8.57
CA ASP A 149 -6.38 -8.74 -7.67
C ASP A 149 -6.15 -10.16 -8.21
N SER A 150 -6.09 -10.29 -9.54
CA SER A 150 -5.60 -11.48 -10.26
C SER A 150 -4.52 -11.05 -11.23
N PRO A 151 -3.22 -11.20 -10.91
CA PRO A 151 -2.16 -10.66 -11.75
C PRO A 151 -2.17 -11.31 -13.12
N THR A 152 -2.01 -10.51 -14.15
CA THR A 152 -1.83 -11.01 -15.51
C THR A 152 -0.37 -10.86 -15.88
N LEU A 153 0.31 -11.94 -16.28
CA LEU A 153 1.69 -11.82 -16.73
C LEU A 153 1.76 -11.48 -18.20
N VAL A 154 2.62 -10.54 -18.56
CA VAL A 154 2.90 -10.17 -19.95
C VAL A 154 4.26 -10.71 -20.33
N MET A 155 4.32 -11.54 -21.37
CA MET A 155 5.56 -12.12 -21.90
C MET A 155 5.82 -11.62 -23.31
N ILE A 156 7.04 -11.18 -23.58
CA ILE A 156 7.46 -10.64 -24.88
C ILE A 156 8.75 -11.31 -25.34
N GLY A 157 8.74 -11.79 -26.60
CA GLY A 157 9.95 -12.17 -27.31
C GLY A 157 10.63 -13.45 -26.82
N GLY A 158 11.97 -13.40 -26.87
CA GLY A 158 12.88 -14.49 -26.50
C GLY A 158 13.43 -15.25 -27.72
N GLU A 159 14.11 -16.36 -27.44
CA GLU A 159 14.67 -17.23 -28.49
C GLU A 159 14.32 -18.70 -28.24
N ASN A 160 14.26 -19.46 -29.33
CA ASN A 160 14.15 -20.91 -29.33
C ASN A 160 15.24 -21.53 -30.24
N LYS A 161 15.10 -22.81 -30.60
CA LYS A 161 16.07 -23.51 -31.46
C LYS A 161 16.12 -22.96 -32.89
N ASP A 162 15.06 -22.30 -33.36
CA ASP A 162 14.87 -21.83 -34.73
C ASP A 162 15.20 -20.33 -34.86
N GLY A 163 15.41 -19.62 -33.74
CA GLY A 163 15.80 -18.21 -33.72
C GLY A 163 14.98 -17.40 -32.71
N LEU A 164 14.81 -16.10 -33.00
CA LEU A 164 13.95 -15.22 -32.23
C LEU A 164 12.48 -15.67 -32.31
N VAL A 165 11.75 -15.47 -31.22
CA VAL A 165 10.31 -15.78 -31.15
C VAL A 165 9.53 -14.47 -31.10
N ASN A 166 8.97 -14.08 -32.25
CA ASN A 166 8.35 -12.77 -32.47
C ASN A 166 6.86 -12.78 -32.10
N ASP A 167 6.53 -13.14 -30.87
CA ASP A 167 5.16 -13.09 -30.37
C ASP A 167 5.11 -12.54 -28.95
N SER A 168 3.89 -12.32 -28.46
CA SER A 168 3.65 -11.79 -27.12
C SER A 168 2.38 -12.37 -26.55
N TRP A 169 2.36 -12.52 -25.22
CA TRP A 169 1.34 -13.30 -24.54
C TRP A 169 0.93 -12.69 -23.21
N LEU A 170 -0.34 -12.88 -22.86
CA LEU A 170 -0.89 -12.63 -21.54
C LEU A 170 -1.20 -13.98 -20.88
N LEU A 171 -0.71 -14.19 -19.67
CA LEU A 171 -1.07 -15.33 -18.82
C LEU A 171 -2.05 -14.87 -17.74
N ASN A 172 -3.26 -15.41 -17.77
CA ASN A 172 -4.17 -15.34 -16.63
C ASN A 172 -3.69 -16.33 -15.56
N THR A 173 -3.21 -15.85 -14.42
CA THR A 173 -2.62 -16.71 -13.38
C THR A 173 -3.64 -17.49 -12.56
N SER A 174 -4.92 -17.10 -12.61
CA SER A 174 -6.01 -17.80 -11.91
C SER A 174 -6.41 -19.08 -12.64
N GLN A 175 -6.37 -19.06 -13.97
CA GLN A 175 -6.75 -20.19 -14.83
C GLN A 175 -5.56 -20.85 -15.54
N TYR A 176 -4.36 -20.26 -15.45
CA TYR A 176 -3.18 -20.61 -16.23
C TYR A 176 -3.44 -20.68 -17.75
N GLN A 177 -4.30 -19.78 -18.23
CA GLN A 177 -4.68 -19.68 -19.63
C GLN A 177 -3.89 -18.58 -20.32
N TRP A 178 -3.32 -18.91 -21.48
CA TRP A 178 -2.59 -17.98 -22.32
C TRP A 178 -3.50 -17.37 -23.39
N SER A 179 -3.31 -16.09 -23.65
CA SER A 179 -3.89 -15.37 -24.79
C SER A 179 -2.82 -14.57 -25.51
N LYS A 180 -2.91 -14.45 -26.83
CA LYS A 180 -1.94 -13.67 -27.62
C LYS A 180 -2.26 -12.18 -27.57
N ILE A 181 -1.21 -11.37 -27.54
CA ILE A 181 -1.29 -9.94 -27.79
C ILE A 181 -0.42 -9.61 -29.01
N VAL A 182 -0.97 -8.81 -29.92
CA VAL A 182 -0.28 -8.44 -31.16
C VAL A 182 0.55 -7.20 -30.89
N LEU A 183 1.88 -7.34 -30.99
CA LEU A 183 2.85 -6.26 -30.89
C LEU A 183 3.69 -6.20 -32.16
N PRO A 184 4.22 -5.02 -32.53
CA PRO A 184 5.08 -4.88 -33.70
C PRO A 184 6.36 -5.73 -33.57
N GLU A 185 6.88 -6.20 -34.70
CA GLU A 185 8.07 -7.05 -34.73
C GLU A 185 9.30 -6.39 -34.11
N PHE A 186 9.47 -5.07 -34.26
CA PHE A 186 10.58 -4.34 -33.62
C PHE A 186 10.49 -4.35 -32.09
N VAL A 187 9.33 -4.64 -31.49
CA VAL A 187 9.17 -4.87 -30.05
C VAL A 187 9.48 -6.32 -29.69
N THR A 188 8.89 -7.28 -30.42
CA THR A 188 8.92 -8.71 -30.05
C THR A 188 10.18 -9.44 -30.51
N GLY A 189 10.81 -8.97 -31.58
CA GLY A 189 11.97 -9.58 -32.23
C GLY A 189 13.27 -9.31 -31.50
N ARG A 190 13.32 -9.70 -30.23
CA ARG A 190 14.48 -9.52 -29.37
C ARG A 190 14.53 -10.53 -28.23
N GLN A 191 15.73 -10.73 -27.71
CA GLN A 191 16.00 -11.53 -26.52
C GLN A 191 16.87 -10.76 -25.53
N GLY A 192 16.93 -11.21 -24.28
CA GLY A 192 17.81 -10.63 -23.26
C GLY A 192 17.47 -9.17 -22.89
N HIS A 193 16.27 -8.72 -23.21
CA HIS A 193 15.76 -7.40 -22.88
C HIS A 193 15.08 -7.42 -21.50
N SER A 194 14.89 -6.23 -20.92
CA SER A 194 14.08 -6.05 -19.71
C SER A 194 12.67 -5.59 -20.07
N LEU A 195 11.70 -5.98 -19.24
CA LEU A 195 10.31 -5.56 -19.31
C LEU A 195 9.86 -5.13 -17.92
N SER A 196 9.16 -4.00 -17.83
CA SER A 196 8.59 -3.52 -16.56
C SER A 196 7.21 -2.95 -16.80
N SER A 197 6.30 -3.19 -15.86
CA SER A 197 4.95 -2.61 -15.87
C SER A 197 4.87 -1.39 -14.95
N ILE A 198 4.10 -0.40 -15.36
CA ILE A 198 3.79 0.81 -14.58
C ILE A 198 2.28 1.01 -14.64
N MET A 199 1.62 0.91 -13.50
CA MET A 199 0.19 1.21 -13.40
C MET A 199 -0.04 2.72 -13.48
N MET A 200 -0.85 3.14 -14.45
CA MET A 200 -1.26 4.54 -14.65
C MET A 200 -2.66 4.79 -14.08
N SER A 201 -3.56 3.82 -14.23
CA SER A 201 -4.88 3.76 -13.60
C SER A 201 -5.33 2.30 -13.54
N PRO A 202 -6.47 1.96 -12.89
CA PRO A 202 -6.99 0.59 -12.89
C PRO A 202 -7.18 -0.02 -14.29
N ASP A 203 -7.48 0.83 -15.28
CA ASP A 203 -7.76 0.42 -16.66
C ASP A 203 -6.62 0.74 -17.64
N CYS A 204 -5.47 1.22 -17.15
CA CYS A 204 -4.35 1.64 -18.00
C CYS A 204 -3.01 1.27 -17.38
N VAL A 205 -2.23 0.48 -18.11
CA VAL A 205 -0.89 0.04 -17.72
C VAL A 205 0.09 0.33 -18.84
N TRP A 206 1.25 0.82 -18.48
CA TRP A 206 2.36 0.99 -19.39
C TRP A 206 3.38 -0.11 -19.22
N LEU A 207 3.81 -0.68 -20.34
CA LEU A 207 4.95 -1.60 -20.36
C LEU A 207 6.14 -0.88 -20.97
N VAL A 208 7.27 -0.94 -20.28
CA VAL A 208 8.54 -0.39 -20.74
C VAL A 208 9.46 -1.55 -21.11
N VAL A 209 9.84 -1.62 -22.38
CA VAL A 209 10.83 -2.58 -22.90
C VAL A 209 12.15 -1.85 -23.09
N VAL A 210 13.26 -2.40 -22.59
CA VAL A 210 14.59 -1.79 -22.75
C VAL A 210 15.63 -2.80 -23.23
N GLY A 211 16.40 -2.39 -24.25
CA GLY A 211 17.56 -3.09 -24.77
C GLY A 211 17.23 -4.44 -25.42
N GLY A 212 18.16 -5.38 -25.25
CA GLY A 212 18.11 -6.70 -25.86
C GLY A 212 18.96 -6.81 -27.13
N GLU A 213 18.97 -8.01 -27.68
CA GLU A 213 19.69 -8.38 -28.89
C GLU A 213 18.71 -8.89 -29.94
N GLY A 214 18.98 -8.55 -31.20
CA GLY A 214 18.24 -9.05 -32.37
C GLY A 214 18.66 -10.47 -32.77
N THR A 215 18.53 -10.78 -34.06
CA THR A 215 18.86 -12.11 -34.58
C THR A 215 20.33 -12.45 -34.33
N ILE A 216 20.59 -13.64 -33.78
CA ILE A 216 21.95 -14.15 -33.61
C ILE A 216 22.40 -14.83 -34.89
N GLU A 217 23.45 -14.29 -35.52
CA GLU A 217 24.17 -14.94 -36.60
C GLU A 217 25.37 -15.72 -36.05
N TRP A 218 25.56 -16.96 -36.52
CA TRP A 218 26.73 -17.76 -36.17
C TRP A 218 27.85 -17.53 -37.17
N LYS A 219 28.83 -16.69 -36.83
CA LYS A 219 30.00 -16.43 -37.67
C LYS A 219 31.15 -17.37 -37.31
N ASP A 220 31.77 -17.95 -38.33
CA ASP A 220 33.02 -18.70 -38.16
C ASP A 220 34.15 -17.70 -37.87
N VAL A 221 34.76 -17.82 -36.69
CA VAL A 221 35.85 -16.94 -36.25
C VAL A 221 37.22 -17.64 -36.40
N GLY A 222 37.27 -18.75 -37.15
CA GLY A 222 38.46 -19.53 -37.43
C GLY A 222 38.60 -20.76 -36.53
N ARG A 223 39.48 -21.69 -36.94
CA ARG A 223 39.78 -22.96 -36.25
C ARG A 223 38.56 -23.87 -36.00
N GLY A 224 37.50 -23.72 -36.81
CA GLY A 224 36.26 -24.49 -36.66
C GLY A 224 35.37 -24.02 -35.50
N TYR A 225 35.65 -22.85 -34.92
CA TYR A 225 34.84 -22.26 -33.87
C TYR A 225 33.88 -21.22 -34.45
N LYS A 226 32.58 -21.42 -34.24
CA LYS A 226 31.56 -20.41 -34.57
C LYS A 226 31.15 -19.65 -33.31
N GLN A 227 31.09 -18.33 -33.40
CA GLN A 227 30.57 -17.47 -32.34
C GLN A 227 29.19 -16.91 -32.71
N PRO A 228 28.27 -16.85 -31.73
CA PRO A 228 27.03 -16.11 -31.89
C PRO A 228 27.33 -14.61 -31.85
N ILE A 229 26.89 -13.89 -32.87
CA ILE A 229 26.94 -12.43 -32.94
C ILE A 229 25.51 -11.96 -33.14
N GLY A 230 24.95 -11.29 -32.13
CA GLY A 230 23.67 -10.60 -32.24
C GLY A 230 23.92 -9.09 -32.18
N ASP A 231 23.27 -8.34 -33.06
CA ASP A 231 23.31 -6.89 -32.98
C ASP A 231 22.45 -6.44 -31.79
N TYR A 232 23.02 -5.58 -30.95
CA TYR A 232 22.28 -4.94 -29.88
C TYR A 232 21.17 -4.07 -30.47
N ILE A 233 19.99 -4.10 -29.85
CA ILE A 233 18.93 -3.18 -30.24
C ILE A 233 19.32 -1.77 -29.79
N THR A 234 19.53 -0.89 -30.78
CA THR A 234 19.88 0.52 -30.57
C THR A 234 18.69 1.43 -30.82
N ASP A 235 18.89 2.74 -30.58
CA ASP A 235 17.91 3.76 -30.94
C ASP A 235 17.49 3.67 -32.43
N PRO A 236 16.21 3.92 -32.73
CA PRO A 236 15.18 4.42 -31.79
C PRO A 236 14.49 3.32 -30.97
N ASN A 237 14.77 2.05 -31.25
CA ASN A 237 14.06 0.90 -30.69
C ASN A 237 14.63 0.38 -29.36
N MET A 238 15.65 1.06 -28.81
CA MET A 238 16.29 0.67 -27.56
C MET A 238 15.29 0.71 -26.40
N THR A 239 14.46 1.74 -26.34
CA THR A 239 13.41 1.90 -25.33
C THR A 239 12.06 1.97 -26.02
N MET A 240 11.16 1.05 -25.67
CA MET A 240 9.78 1.03 -26.17
C MET A 240 8.82 1.22 -25.02
N LEU A 241 7.76 1.98 -25.26
CA LEU A 241 6.61 2.07 -24.38
C LEU A 241 5.40 1.45 -25.08
N ILE A 242 4.69 0.59 -24.36
CA ILE A 242 3.44 -0.04 -24.81
C ILE A 242 2.34 0.36 -23.84
N GLU A 243 1.31 1.02 -24.34
CA GLU A 243 0.13 1.33 -23.57
C GLU A 243 -0.88 0.18 -23.69
N LEU A 244 -1.18 -0.47 -22.57
CA LEU A 244 -2.26 -1.43 -22.44
C LEU A 244 -3.46 -0.78 -21.75
N VAL A 245 -4.63 -0.94 -22.35
CA VAL A 245 -5.90 -0.48 -21.79
C VAL A 245 -6.84 -1.64 -21.56
N LEU A 246 -7.53 -1.64 -20.43
CA LEU A 246 -8.56 -2.62 -20.11
C LEU A 246 -9.87 -2.19 -20.77
N ARG A 247 -10.38 -3.00 -21.70
CA ARG A 247 -11.68 -2.78 -22.35
C ARG A 247 -12.47 -4.07 -22.34
N GLU A 248 -13.71 -4.00 -21.87
CA GLU A 248 -14.61 -5.16 -21.81
C GLU A 248 -14.02 -6.35 -21.02
N GLY A 249 -13.16 -6.07 -20.03
CA GLY A 249 -12.48 -7.09 -19.22
C GLY A 249 -11.23 -7.70 -19.85
N GLU A 250 -10.79 -7.22 -21.02
CA GLU A 250 -9.58 -7.69 -21.70
C GLU A 250 -8.55 -6.58 -21.88
N TRP A 251 -7.28 -6.89 -21.63
CA TRP A 251 -6.17 -5.98 -21.92
C TRP A 251 -5.88 -5.93 -23.41
N ARG A 252 -5.85 -4.71 -23.97
CA ARG A 252 -5.58 -4.47 -25.39
C ARG A 252 -4.51 -3.41 -25.56
N VAL A 253 -3.69 -3.57 -26.61
CA VAL A 253 -2.71 -2.55 -27.00
C VAL A 253 -3.45 -1.34 -27.53
N SER A 254 -3.22 -0.19 -26.90
CA SER A 254 -3.71 1.12 -27.33
C SER A 254 -2.66 1.81 -28.19
N GLU A 255 -1.40 1.81 -27.73
CA GLU A 255 -0.31 2.57 -28.36
C GLU A 255 1.03 1.86 -28.18
N VAL A 256 1.95 2.04 -29.14
CA VAL A 256 3.34 1.58 -29.06
C VAL A 256 4.24 2.71 -29.55
N LEU A 257 5.16 3.15 -28.70
CA LEU A 257 6.06 4.27 -28.97
C LEU A 257 7.52 3.83 -28.81
N ASP A 258 8.37 4.29 -29.71
CA ASP A 258 9.82 4.19 -29.62
C ASP A 258 10.43 5.42 -28.94
N SER A 259 11.76 5.50 -28.85
CA SER A 259 12.42 6.64 -28.20
C SER A 259 12.16 7.98 -28.90
N THR A 260 11.85 7.99 -30.19
CA THR A 260 11.50 9.23 -30.91
C THR A 260 10.08 9.66 -30.59
N GLY A 261 9.12 8.73 -30.57
CA GLY A 261 7.73 8.99 -30.21
C GLY A 261 7.60 9.55 -28.78
N LEU A 262 8.40 9.01 -27.85
CA LEU A 262 8.47 9.48 -26.47
C LEU A 262 8.95 10.93 -26.32
N THR A 263 9.67 11.46 -27.30
CA THR A 263 10.19 12.85 -27.26
C THR A 263 9.28 13.87 -27.94
N THR A 264 8.16 13.44 -28.53
CA THR A 264 7.23 14.36 -29.18
C THR A 264 6.50 15.23 -28.15
N GLU A 265 6.27 16.50 -28.50
CA GLU A 265 5.56 17.46 -27.64
C GLU A 265 4.15 16.95 -27.26
N ALA A 266 3.43 16.39 -28.23
CA ALA A 266 2.13 15.78 -28.02
C ALA A 266 2.16 14.65 -26.97
N TYR A 267 3.22 13.83 -26.96
CA TYR A 267 3.36 12.78 -25.97
C TYR A 267 3.74 13.33 -24.60
N GLN A 268 4.59 14.36 -24.54
CA GLN A 268 4.93 15.02 -23.27
C GLN A 268 3.67 15.61 -22.59
N ASP A 269 2.78 16.23 -23.36
CA ASP A 269 1.51 16.74 -22.84
C ASP A 269 0.60 15.61 -22.33
N LYS A 270 0.47 14.52 -23.11
CA LYS A 270 -0.27 13.31 -22.69
C LYS A 270 0.31 12.73 -21.40
N TYR A 271 1.63 12.63 -21.30
CA TYR A 271 2.34 12.13 -20.12
C TYR A 271 2.07 13.00 -18.89
N GLN A 272 2.12 14.33 -19.01
CA GLN A 272 1.81 15.24 -17.89
C GLN A 272 0.37 15.10 -17.40
N LEU A 273 -0.60 14.93 -18.31
CA LEU A 273 -1.99 14.68 -17.94
C LEU A 273 -2.14 13.34 -17.20
N LEU A 274 -1.51 12.28 -17.72
CA LEU A 274 -1.56 10.95 -17.10
C LEU A 274 -0.85 10.91 -15.76
N LEU A 275 0.25 11.63 -15.57
CA LEU A 275 0.90 11.78 -14.27
C LEU A 275 -0.01 12.46 -13.25
N LYS A 276 -0.72 13.52 -13.62
CA LYS A 276 -1.70 14.17 -12.73
C LYS A 276 -2.81 13.20 -12.34
N ASN A 277 -3.33 12.44 -13.31
CA ASN A 277 -4.35 11.42 -13.05
C ASN A 277 -3.80 10.30 -12.16
N ARG A 278 -2.59 9.83 -12.41
CA ARG A 278 -1.94 8.81 -11.60
C ARG A 278 -1.70 9.32 -10.18
N GLN A 279 -1.24 10.55 -9.99
CA GLN A 279 -1.08 11.16 -8.68
C GLN A 279 -2.42 11.25 -7.96
N TRP A 280 -3.48 11.67 -8.67
CA TRP A 280 -4.83 11.65 -8.13
C TRP A 280 -5.25 10.24 -7.68
N TRP A 281 -5.06 9.21 -8.54
CA TRP A 281 -5.30 7.82 -8.16
C TRP A 281 -4.43 7.38 -7.00
N GLN A 282 -3.19 7.85 -6.93
CA GLN A 282 -2.31 7.53 -5.83
C GLN A 282 -2.81 8.12 -4.51
N ASP A 283 -3.19 9.39 -4.51
CA ASP A 283 -3.69 10.08 -3.32
C ASP A 283 -5.05 9.54 -2.85
N HIS A 284 -5.88 9.08 -3.79
CA HIS A 284 -7.24 8.59 -3.49
C HIS A 284 -7.30 7.09 -3.23
N PHE A 285 -6.39 6.29 -3.81
CA PHE A 285 -6.46 4.82 -3.81
C PHE A 285 -5.12 4.10 -3.51
N ILE A 286 -3.95 4.76 -3.64
CA ILE A 286 -2.62 4.14 -3.41
C ILE A 286 -1.95 4.68 -2.13
N VAL A 287 -2.61 5.57 -1.37
CA VAL A 287 -2.36 5.70 0.06
C VAL A 287 -3.00 4.49 0.71
N TYR A 288 -2.17 3.64 1.33
CA TYR A 288 -2.62 2.45 2.04
C TYR A 288 -3.89 2.74 2.85
N PRO A 289 -4.99 1.99 2.66
CA PRO A 289 -6.22 2.15 3.42
C PRO A 289 -5.95 2.21 4.93
N THR A 290 -4.95 1.45 5.39
CA THR A 290 -4.53 1.36 6.79
C THR A 290 -3.99 2.67 7.35
N GLU A 291 -3.25 3.49 6.59
CA GLU A 291 -2.67 4.73 7.14
C GLU A 291 -3.73 5.84 7.22
N ARG A 292 -4.63 5.91 6.24
CA ARG A 292 -5.79 6.83 6.27
C ARG A 292 -6.79 6.41 7.35
N GLU A 293 -7.08 5.11 7.49
CA GLU A 293 -7.94 4.56 8.54
C GLU A 293 -7.33 4.82 9.93
N VAL A 294 -6.02 4.60 10.13
CA VAL A 294 -5.34 4.89 11.40
C VAL A 294 -5.34 6.39 11.72
N LYS A 295 -5.10 7.27 10.74
CA LYS A 295 -5.18 8.73 10.95
C LYS A 295 -6.59 9.17 11.30
N LEU A 296 -7.62 8.69 10.60
CA LEU A 296 -9.02 8.98 10.94
C LEU A 296 -9.40 8.41 12.31
N GLN A 297 -8.96 7.20 12.63
CA GLN A 297 -9.24 6.56 13.91
C GLN A 297 -8.60 7.33 15.08
N ASN A 298 -7.32 7.73 14.93
CA ASN A 298 -6.63 8.58 15.91
C ASN A 298 -7.34 9.94 16.08
N TYR A 299 -7.85 10.51 14.99
CA TYR A 299 -8.58 11.78 15.04
C TYR A 299 -9.95 11.63 15.72
N VAL A 300 -10.69 10.55 15.45
CA VAL A 300 -11.95 10.22 16.13
C VAL A 300 -11.74 9.98 17.63
N GLU A 301 -10.64 9.32 18.02
CA GLU A 301 -10.26 9.14 19.43
C GLU A 301 -9.89 10.47 20.12
N SER A 302 -9.18 11.36 19.42
CA SER A 302 -8.89 12.71 19.89
C SER A 302 -10.17 13.51 20.13
N LEU A 303 -11.09 13.53 19.16
CA LEU A 303 -12.39 14.19 19.29
C LEU A 303 -13.23 13.60 20.44
N GLN A 304 -13.12 12.29 20.68
CA GLN A 304 -13.79 11.64 21.80
C GLN A 304 -13.18 12.03 23.15
N GLN A 305 -11.88 12.26 23.22
CA GLN A 305 -11.24 12.78 24.43
C GLN A 305 -11.64 14.23 24.69
N GLU A 306 -11.66 15.07 23.65
CA GLU A 306 -12.07 16.46 23.74
C GLU A 306 -13.54 16.59 24.17
N LEU A 307 -14.42 15.75 23.63
CA LEU A 307 -15.82 15.67 24.05
C LEU A 307 -15.96 15.30 25.54
N ARG A 308 -15.18 14.32 26.03
CA ARG A 308 -15.18 13.96 27.46
C ARG A 308 -14.73 15.11 28.36
N VAL A 309 -13.75 15.88 27.92
CA VAL A 309 -13.27 17.07 28.64
C VAL A 309 -14.35 18.15 28.67
N SER A 310 -14.98 18.44 27.53
CA SER A 310 -16.08 19.41 27.45
C SER A 310 -17.31 18.98 28.27
N GLU A 311 -17.70 17.71 28.24
CA GLU A 311 -18.76 17.16 29.08
C GLU A 311 -18.42 17.25 30.57
N GLY A 312 -17.17 16.93 30.95
CA GLY A 312 -16.68 17.08 32.33
C GLY A 312 -16.70 18.54 32.79
N ASN A 313 -16.24 19.47 31.95
CA ASN A 313 -16.29 20.91 32.24
C ASN A 313 -17.74 21.38 32.44
N LYS A 314 -18.67 20.90 31.61
CA LYS A 314 -20.10 21.18 31.77
C LYS A 314 -20.65 20.66 33.09
N THR A 315 -20.31 19.42 33.49
CA THR A 315 -20.75 18.87 34.78
C THR A 315 -20.18 19.67 35.95
N SER A 316 -18.90 20.03 35.91
CA SER A 316 -18.30 20.89 36.94
C SER A 316 -18.93 22.29 36.98
N LEU A 317 -19.30 22.87 35.83
CA LEU A 317 -20.04 24.14 35.78
C LEU A 317 -21.45 24.01 36.33
N GLN A 318 -22.14 22.89 36.08
CA GLN A 318 -23.46 22.60 36.63
C GLN A 318 -23.42 22.41 38.15
N GLU A 319 -22.40 21.71 38.66
CA GLU A 319 -22.14 21.57 40.10
C GLU A 319 -21.83 22.92 40.73
N ALA A 320 -20.97 23.73 40.12
CA ALA A 320 -20.68 25.10 40.59
C ALA A 320 -21.92 26.00 40.57
N LEU A 321 -22.79 25.89 39.56
CA LEU A 321 -24.07 26.60 39.49
C LEU A 321 -25.03 26.16 40.60
N LEU A 322 -25.05 24.85 40.93
CA LEU A 322 -25.87 24.31 42.00
C LEU A 322 -25.35 24.74 43.39
N GLU A 323 -24.04 24.70 43.60
CA GLU A 323 -23.39 25.17 44.82
C GLU A 323 -23.58 26.68 45.02
N ALA A 324 -23.38 27.49 43.98
CA ALA A 324 -23.62 28.94 44.02
C ALA A 324 -25.10 29.24 44.35
N SER A 325 -26.05 28.53 43.71
CA SER A 325 -27.47 28.69 44.00
C SER A 325 -27.86 28.27 45.42
N GLN A 326 -27.20 27.25 45.99
CA GLN A 326 -27.40 26.85 47.38
C GLN A 326 -26.77 27.84 48.36
N GLN A 327 -25.59 28.39 48.06
CA GLN A 327 -24.97 29.43 48.87
C GLN A 327 -25.83 30.70 48.93
N ASP A 328 -26.43 31.11 47.82
CA ASP A 328 -27.40 32.23 47.80
C ASP A 328 -28.63 31.91 48.66
N LYS A 329 -29.16 30.70 48.60
CA LYS A 329 -30.33 30.28 49.40
C LYS A 329 -30.03 30.27 50.90
N THR A 330 -28.85 29.77 51.28
CA THR A 330 -28.41 29.68 52.69
C THR A 330 -28.08 31.07 53.26
N ARG A 331 -27.54 32.00 52.44
CA ARG A 331 -27.34 33.40 52.81
C ARG A 331 -28.66 34.15 52.99
N VAL A 332 -29.63 33.95 52.10
CA VAL A 332 -30.95 34.59 52.18
C VAL A 332 -31.75 34.11 53.40
N GLU A 333 -31.63 32.83 53.78
CA GLU A 333 -32.25 32.28 54.99
C GLU A 333 -31.57 32.82 56.27
N ALA A 334 -30.24 32.90 56.32
CA ALA A 334 -29.52 33.48 57.46
C ALA A 334 -29.82 34.98 57.66
N VAL A 335 -29.97 35.76 56.57
CA VAL A 335 -30.35 37.19 56.65
C VAL A 335 -31.81 37.35 57.13
N LYS A 336 -32.71 36.43 56.78
CA LYS A 336 -34.10 36.45 57.27
C LYS A 336 -34.20 36.09 58.76
N GLU A 337 -33.43 35.13 59.25
CA GLU A 337 -33.40 34.79 60.68
C GLU A 337 -32.80 35.92 61.52
N THR A 338 -31.80 36.63 61.00
CA THR A 338 -31.18 37.77 61.70
C THR A 338 -32.14 38.98 61.79
N LYS A 339 -33.01 39.20 60.79
CA LYS A 339 -34.06 40.23 60.83
C LYS A 339 -35.25 39.89 61.73
N LEU A 340 -35.48 38.61 62.05
CA LEU A 340 -36.61 38.19 62.89
C LEU A 340 -36.30 38.27 64.39
N PHE A 341 -35.02 38.27 64.79
CA PHE A 341 -34.61 38.34 66.20
C PHE A 341 -34.45 39.78 66.75
N SER A 342 -34.43 40.83 65.92
CA SER A 342 -34.25 42.21 66.39
C SER A 342 -35.54 42.99 66.68
N THR A 343 -36.72 42.35 66.64
CA THR A 343 -38.01 42.99 66.99
C THR A 343 -38.84 42.12 67.94
N LYS A 344 -38.41 41.99 69.20
CA LYS A 344 -39.28 41.88 70.41
C LYS A 344 -38.47 41.62 71.69
N GLU A 345 -38.05 42.70 72.33
CA GLU A 345 -37.80 42.88 73.78
C GLU A 345 -37.27 44.32 73.89
N GLU A 346 -37.83 45.29 74.62
CA GLU A 346 -38.76 45.38 75.74
C GLU A 346 -39.49 46.73 75.62
N VAL A 347 -40.58 46.96 76.37
CA VAL A 347 -40.59 48.00 77.43
C VAL A 347 -41.91 47.90 78.21
N SER A 348 -41.71 47.63 79.50
CA SER A 348 -42.62 47.79 80.62
C SER A 348 -42.63 49.26 81.09
N THR A 349 -43.73 49.65 81.74
CA THR A 349 -43.94 50.81 82.64
C THR A 349 -44.38 52.16 82.03
N GLY A 350 -45.34 52.77 82.74
CA GLY A 350 -45.94 54.08 82.47
C GLY A 350 -45.14 55.27 83.05
N PRO A 351 -45.74 56.47 83.14
CA PRO A 351 -45.33 57.62 82.32
C PRO A 351 -44.70 58.79 83.12
N THR A 352 -44.05 59.75 82.45
CA THR A 352 -44.40 61.20 82.37
C THR A 352 -43.25 62.03 81.76
N ASP A 353 -43.60 62.80 80.72
CA ASP A 353 -43.07 64.02 80.06
C ASP A 353 -41.69 64.65 80.39
N VAL A 354 -40.96 65.07 79.34
CA VAL A 354 -40.63 66.48 78.93
C VAL A 354 -39.37 66.53 78.02
N TYR A 355 -39.57 66.95 76.76
CA TYR A 355 -38.69 67.62 75.76
C TYR A 355 -37.18 67.31 75.64
N LYS A 356 -36.73 66.98 74.41
CA LYS A 356 -35.93 67.84 73.49
C LYS A 356 -35.40 67.09 72.25
N ASP A 357 -35.31 67.84 71.16
CA ASP A 357 -34.65 67.53 69.87
C ASP A 357 -33.21 67.01 70.01
N ASN A 358 -32.80 66.11 69.12
CA ASN A 358 -31.75 66.42 68.14
C ASN A 358 -31.53 65.28 67.14
N ASP A 359 -31.10 65.72 65.95
CA ASP A 359 -30.68 65.01 64.76
C ASP A 359 -29.61 63.91 64.97
N ASP A 360 -29.35 63.19 63.87
CA ASP A 360 -28.24 62.26 63.58
C ASP A 360 -28.45 60.76 63.87
N LEU A 361 -29.28 60.11 63.03
CA LEU A 361 -29.07 58.72 62.60
C LEU A 361 -29.55 58.57 61.14
N LYS A 362 -28.77 59.08 60.18
CA LYS A 362 -28.99 58.84 58.73
C LYS A 362 -27.72 58.37 58.01
N GLY A 363 -26.73 57.91 58.76
CA GLY A 363 -25.39 57.57 58.27
C GLY A 363 -25.12 56.07 58.04
N GLU A 364 -25.77 55.15 58.76
CA GLU A 364 -25.37 53.73 58.74
C GLU A 364 -26.27 52.83 57.87
N GLU A 365 -27.54 53.16 57.64
CA GLU A 365 -28.44 52.31 56.81
C GLU A 365 -28.09 52.32 55.31
N LYS A 366 -27.53 53.43 54.79
CA LYS A 366 -27.24 53.55 53.35
C LYS A 366 -25.97 52.82 52.90
N GLU A 367 -24.99 52.66 53.78
CA GLU A 367 -23.73 51.98 53.44
C GLU A 367 -23.90 50.44 53.48
N GLU A 368 -24.75 49.91 54.37
CA GLU A 368 -25.11 48.49 54.40
C GLU A 368 -26.07 48.08 53.27
N GLU A 369 -27.09 48.90 52.94
CA GLU A 369 -27.96 48.62 51.77
C GLU A 369 -27.20 48.69 50.45
N GLN A 370 -26.33 49.69 50.25
CA GLN A 370 -25.49 49.75 49.05
C GLN A 370 -24.51 48.57 48.98
N THR A 371 -23.85 48.20 50.07
CA THR A 371 -22.88 47.09 50.03
C THR A 371 -23.55 45.72 49.88
N THR A 372 -24.80 45.55 50.31
CA THR A 372 -25.57 44.32 50.09
C THR A 372 -26.17 44.25 48.68
N GLU A 373 -26.76 45.32 48.14
CA GLU A 373 -27.21 45.39 46.74
C GLU A 373 -26.05 45.24 45.76
N THR A 374 -24.91 45.88 46.00
CA THR A 374 -23.71 45.76 45.15
C THR A 374 -23.15 44.33 45.17
N LYS A 375 -23.22 43.63 46.32
CA LYS A 375 -22.79 42.22 46.42
C LYS A 375 -23.77 41.25 45.76
N GLN A 376 -25.08 41.50 45.85
CA GLN A 376 -26.13 40.70 45.21
C GLN A 376 -26.11 40.84 43.69
N THR A 377 -25.90 42.06 43.19
CA THR A 377 -25.77 42.32 41.75
C THR A 377 -24.51 41.67 41.18
N THR A 378 -23.37 41.70 41.89
CA THR A 378 -22.17 40.96 41.46
C THR A 378 -22.35 39.44 41.44
N SER A 379 -23.11 38.84 42.36
CA SER A 379 -23.38 37.39 42.35
C SER A 379 -24.35 36.98 41.24
N GLU A 380 -25.33 37.81 40.92
CA GLU A 380 -26.25 37.59 39.80
C GLU A 380 -25.54 37.70 38.44
N GLU A 381 -24.66 38.69 38.26
CA GLU A 381 -23.81 38.83 37.07
C GLU A 381 -22.86 37.64 36.87
N GLU A 382 -22.29 37.10 37.96
CA GLU A 382 -21.45 35.90 37.91
C GLU A 382 -22.24 34.65 37.50
N ILE A 383 -23.47 34.48 38.00
CA ILE A 383 -24.36 33.39 37.59
C ILE A 383 -24.77 33.52 36.13
N GLU A 384 -25.08 34.73 35.64
CA GLU A 384 -25.43 34.98 34.24
C GLU A 384 -24.25 34.69 33.31
N LYS A 385 -23.04 35.06 33.71
CA LYS A 385 -21.80 34.73 32.99
C LYS A 385 -21.49 33.23 32.97
N LEU A 386 -21.79 32.49 34.04
CA LEU A 386 -21.67 31.03 34.10
C LEU A 386 -22.73 30.35 33.21
N LYS A 387 -23.96 30.88 33.16
CA LYS A 387 -25.01 30.40 32.25
C LYS A 387 -24.65 30.62 30.78
N ALA A 388 -24.08 31.77 30.44
CA ALA A 388 -23.60 32.04 29.08
C ALA A 388 -22.51 31.04 28.65
N LYS A 389 -21.54 30.76 29.54
CA LYS A 389 -20.52 29.73 29.30
C LYS A 389 -21.09 28.32 29.12
N ALA A 390 -22.13 27.96 29.88
CA ALA A 390 -22.79 26.66 29.73
C ALA A 390 -23.48 26.51 28.36
N VAL A 391 -24.03 27.60 27.81
CA VAL A 391 -24.63 27.61 26.46
C VAL A 391 -23.55 27.51 25.37
N ASP A 392 -22.42 28.18 25.55
CA ASP A 392 -21.27 28.07 24.63
C ASP A 392 -20.69 26.64 24.64
N ASP A 393 -20.54 26.03 25.81
CA ASP A 393 -20.09 24.63 25.94
C ASP A 393 -21.08 23.65 25.29
N ASP A 394 -22.40 23.89 25.40
CA ASP A 394 -23.42 23.11 24.71
C ASP A 394 -23.31 23.21 23.18
N MET A 395 -23.00 24.40 22.65
CA MET A 395 -22.77 24.60 21.22
C MET A 395 -21.48 23.90 20.75
N VAL A 396 -20.42 23.94 21.55
CA VAL A 396 -19.16 23.23 21.28
C VAL A 396 -19.36 21.72 21.30
N ILE A 397 -20.05 21.20 22.31
CA ILE A 397 -20.42 19.77 22.42
C ILE A 397 -21.26 19.33 21.21
N ALA A 398 -22.25 20.13 20.80
CA ALA A 398 -23.08 19.82 19.64
C ALA A 398 -22.27 19.78 18.33
N LYS A 399 -21.34 20.72 18.16
CA LYS A 399 -20.46 20.78 16.98
C LYS A 399 -19.50 19.57 16.95
N LEU A 400 -18.81 19.30 18.05
CA LEU A 400 -17.91 18.14 18.18
C LEU A 400 -18.64 16.82 18.00
N THR A 401 -19.87 16.70 18.53
CA THR A 401 -20.69 15.49 18.38
C THR A 401 -21.09 15.26 16.93
N LYS A 402 -21.51 16.33 16.21
CA LYS A 402 -21.87 16.25 14.80
C LYS A 402 -20.68 15.87 13.91
N GLU A 403 -19.54 16.51 14.13
CA GLU A 403 -18.29 16.22 13.41
C GLU A 403 -17.81 14.79 13.65
N LYS A 404 -17.85 14.33 14.91
CA LYS A 404 -17.55 12.94 15.27
C LYS A 404 -18.52 11.94 14.63
N LEU A 405 -19.81 12.24 14.54
CA LEU A 405 -20.81 11.36 13.92
C LEU A 405 -20.52 11.20 12.42
N GLN A 406 -20.28 12.30 11.72
CA GLN A 406 -19.94 12.29 10.29
C GLN A 406 -18.66 11.50 10.02
N LEU A 407 -17.62 11.70 10.82
CA LEU A 407 -16.36 10.99 10.68
C LEU A 407 -16.47 9.50 11.06
N LYS A 408 -17.37 9.14 11.98
CA LYS A 408 -17.68 7.74 12.30
C LYS A 408 -18.45 7.05 11.19
N GLU A 409 -19.38 7.74 10.54
CA GLU A 409 -20.09 7.24 9.36
C GLU A 409 -19.12 7.05 8.18
N GLU A 410 -18.19 7.99 7.98
CA GLU A 410 -17.12 7.84 6.97
C GLU A 410 -16.18 6.68 7.32
N LEU A 411 -15.79 6.53 8.59
CA LEU A 411 -14.97 5.41 9.06
C LEU A 411 -15.70 4.06 8.93
N GLN A 412 -17.01 4.01 9.20
CA GLN A 412 -17.81 2.81 9.06
C GLN A 412 -18.00 2.45 7.58
N SER A 413 -18.26 3.44 6.72
CA SER A 413 -18.28 3.25 5.27
C SER A 413 -16.95 2.72 4.74
N MET A 414 -15.82 3.24 5.22
CA MET A 414 -14.48 2.73 4.88
C MET A 414 -14.23 1.33 5.43
N LYS A 415 -14.78 0.99 6.61
CA LYS A 415 -14.71 -0.35 7.19
C LYS A 415 -15.56 -1.36 6.43
N ASP A 416 -16.74 -0.97 5.97
CA ASP A 416 -17.63 -1.86 5.23
C ASP A 416 -17.10 -2.11 3.81
N THR A 417 -16.48 -1.11 3.16
CA THR A 417 -15.71 -1.33 1.93
C THR A 417 -14.48 -2.19 2.21
N THR A 418 -13.72 -1.93 3.28
CA THR A 418 -12.54 -2.76 3.62
C THR A 418 -12.87 -4.13 4.19
N THR A 419 -14.10 -4.44 4.61
CA THR A 419 -14.49 -5.79 5.09
C THR A 419 -14.97 -6.65 3.92
N THR A 420 -15.71 -6.03 2.98
CA THR A 420 -16.01 -6.62 1.67
C THR A 420 -14.73 -6.78 0.83
N GLU A 421 -13.76 -5.89 1.02
CA GLU A 421 -12.43 -5.99 0.45
C GLU A 421 -11.45 -6.77 1.34
N LYS A 422 -11.62 -7.03 2.66
CA LYS A 422 -10.66 -7.84 3.48
C LYS A 422 -10.79 -9.33 3.17
N THR A 423 -11.97 -9.76 2.70
CA THR A 423 -12.09 -11.04 1.99
C THR A 423 -11.36 -11.05 0.63
N VAL A 424 -10.85 -9.90 0.16
CA VAL A 424 -10.17 -9.68 -1.14
C VAL A 424 -8.72 -9.11 -1.00
N LYS A 425 -8.35 -8.49 0.13
CA LYS A 425 -7.17 -7.61 0.36
C LYS A 425 -6.23 -8.10 1.47
N GLU A 426 -6.16 -9.40 1.74
CA GLU A 426 -4.92 -9.97 2.31
C GLU A 426 -3.79 -10.05 1.26
N ILE A 427 -4.04 -9.60 0.03
CA ILE A 427 -3.17 -9.78 -1.13
C ILE A 427 -2.93 -8.43 -1.80
N SER A 428 -1.88 -7.73 -1.37
CA SER A 428 -1.00 -6.90 -2.19
C SER A 428 -0.53 -5.68 -1.41
N SER A 429 0.75 -5.72 -1.04
CA SER A 429 1.58 -4.52 -0.98
C SER A 429 3.00 -4.86 -0.53
N ILE A 430 4.00 -4.40 -1.29
CA ILE A 430 5.00 -3.41 -0.82
C ILE A 430 5.72 -2.92 -2.08
N GLY A 431 5.52 -1.65 -2.42
CA GLY A 431 6.30 -0.94 -3.43
C GLY A 431 7.62 -0.46 -2.84
N ILE A 432 8.73 -0.81 -3.49
CA ILE A 432 10.07 -0.33 -3.14
C ILE A 432 10.26 1.06 -3.76
N GLN A 433 10.57 2.05 -2.94
CA GLN A 433 10.94 3.40 -3.35
C GLN A 433 12.46 3.44 -3.62
N PHE A 434 12.87 3.80 -4.83
CA PHE A 434 14.28 4.09 -5.14
C PHE A 434 14.48 5.61 -5.19
N ASP A 435 15.31 6.13 -4.30
CA ASP A 435 15.81 7.50 -4.35
C ASP A 435 16.85 7.61 -5.49
N TYR A 436 16.45 8.19 -6.62
CA TYR A 436 17.40 8.60 -7.64
C TYR A 436 18.01 9.95 -7.26
N ILE A 437 19.31 9.95 -6.95
CA ILE A 437 20.12 11.17 -6.96
C ILE A 437 20.35 11.54 -8.43
N VAL A 438 19.74 12.62 -8.87
CA VAL A 438 20.04 13.27 -10.16
C VAL A 438 21.40 13.98 -10.01
N PRO A 439 22.45 13.63 -10.77
CA PRO A 439 23.67 14.42 -10.80
C PRO A 439 23.38 15.75 -11.50
N SER A 440 23.69 16.86 -10.84
CA SER A 440 23.65 18.19 -11.46
C SER A 440 24.64 18.25 -12.63
N MET A 441 24.20 18.77 -13.77
CA MET A 441 25.05 19.14 -14.90
C MET A 441 26.12 20.16 -14.54
#